data_AF-A0A2M6WLE2-F1
#
_entry.id   AF-A0A2M6WLE2-F1
#
_cell.length_a   1.000
_cell.length_b   1.000
_cell.length_c   1.000
_cell.angle_alpha   90.00
_cell.angle_beta   90.00
_cell.angle_gamma   90.00
#
_symmetry.space_group_name_H-M   'P 1'
#
loop_
_entity.id
_entity.type
_entity.pdbx_description
1 polymer ?
#
loop_
_entity_poly.entity_id
_entity_poly.type
_entity_poly.pdbx_seq_one_letter_code
_entity_poly.pdbx_strand_id
1 'polypeptide(L)'
;MQNNLLIIFAAMLPVHNQRKIKRQRQYLRNHLTKAETTLWFFIKDAKLGYKFRRQHGIGNYIIDFYCFYLKLAVEIDGGVHQYYLQNQKVLLTL
;
A
#
# COMPACT_ATOMS: atom_id res chain seq x y z
N MET A 1 -1.83 5.20 21.81
CA MET A 1 -2.84 4.29 21.25
C MET A 1 -3.73 5.10 20.33
N GLN A 2 -3.61 4.89 19.02
CA GLN A 2 -4.63 5.15 17.98
C GLN A 2 -4.06 4.59 16.68
N ASN A 3 -4.15 3.26 16.52
CA ASN A 3 -3.84 2.60 15.26
C ASN A 3 -5.09 2.71 14.39
N ASN A 4 -5.29 3.87 13.77
CA ASN A 4 -6.40 4.08 12.85
C ASN A 4 -6.05 3.39 11.53
N LEU A 5 -6.60 2.18 11.35
CA LEU A 5 -6.57 1.46 10.08
C LEU A 5 -7.49 2.21 9.10
N LEU A 6 -6.92 3.04 8.24
CA LEU A 6 -7.68 3.73 7.20
C LEU A 6 -7.83 2.79 5.99
N ILE A 7 -8.95 2.08 5.92
CA ILE A 7 -9.31 1.26 4.76
C ILE A 7 -9.84 2.22 3.68
N ILE A 8 -9.00 2.64 2.72
CA ILE A 8 -9.44 3.48 1.60
C ILE A 8 -9.77 2.65 0.35
N PHE A 9 -10.87 3.09 -0.26
CA PHE A 9 -11.66 2.58 -1.38
C PHE A 9 -10.95 1.96 -2.59
N ALA A 10 -11.68 1.05 -3.23
CA ALA A 10 -11.41 0.43 -4.51
C ALA A 10 -11.43 1.46 -5.65
N ALA A 11 -10.31 1.58 -6.36
CA ALA A 11 -10.23 2.29 -7.61
C ALA A 11 -9.84 1.32 -8.73
N MET A 12 -10.58 1.35 -9.85
CA MET A 12 -10.15 0.79 -11.14
C MET A 12 -8.98 1.62 -11.68
N LEU A 13 -7.83 1.56 -11.02
CA LEU A 13 -6.63 2.18 -11.57
C LEU A 13 -5.98 1.22 -12.57
N PRO A 14 -5.43 1.74 -13.69
CA PRO A 14 -4.68 0.92 -14.62
C PRO A 14 -3.47 0.32 -13.90
N VAL A 15 -3.49 -1.01 -13.74
CA VAL A 15 -2.46 -1.78 -13.02
C VAL A 15 -1.25 -1.94 -13.94
N HIS A 16 -0.48 -0.86 -14.10
CA HIS A 16 0.77 -0.89 -14.84
C HIS A 16 1.95 -0.89 -13.88
N ASN A 17 2.62 -2.04 -13.84
CA ASN A 17 3.83 -2.24 -13.05
C ASN A 17 5.03 -1.56 -13.72
N GLN A 18 5.20 -0.26 -13.48
CA GLN A 18 6.29 0.49 -14.09
C GLN A 18 7.67 0.01 -13.61
N ARG A 19 8.64 -0.05 -14.54
CA ARG A 19 10.03 -0.42 -14.25
C ARG A 19 10.75 0.66 -13.43
N LYS A 20 10.40 1.93 -13.61
CA LYS A 20 11.04 3.09 -12.97
C LYS A 20 11.02 3.01 -11.44
N ILE A 21 9.90 2.57 -10.86
CA ILE A 21 9.72 2.44 -9.40
C ILE A 21 10.09 1.05 -8.85
N LYS A 22 10.71 0.17 -9.67
CA LYS A 22 11.05 -1.20 -9.26
C LYS A 22 11.98 -1.24 -8.04
N ARG A 23 13.04 -0.40 -8.05
CA ARG A 23 14.01 -0.34 -6.94
C ARG A 23 13.34 0.13 -5.65
N GLN A 24 12.52 1.16 -5.72
CA GLN A 24 11.78 1.69 -4.57
C GLN A 24 10.82 0.64 -3.98
N ARG A 25 10.04 -0.07 -4.81
CA ARG A 25 9.19 -1.18 -4.31
C ARG A 25 10.01 -2.29 -3.66
N GLN A 26 11.16 -2.65 -4.21
CA GLN A 26 12.02 -3.67 -3.61
C GLN A 26 12.55 -3.22 -2.25
N TYR A 27 12.97 -1.96 -2.15
CA TYR A 27 13.37 -1.35 -0.90
C TYR A 27 12.24 -1.40 0.13
N LEU A 28 11.05 -0.89 -0.19
CA LEU A 28 9.89 -0.88 0.71
C LEU A 28 9.47 -2.30 1.14
N ARG A 29 9.57 -3.29 0.24
CA ARG A 29 9.33 -4.70 0.62
C ARG A 29 10.33 -5.22 1.66
N ASN A 30 11.53 -4.69 1.70
CA ASN A 30 12.53 -5.12 2.67
C ASN A 30 12.50 -4.26 3.95
N HIS A 31 11.72 -3.17 3.97
CA HIS A 31 11.68 -2.18 5.04
C HIS A 31 10.23 -1.81 5.41
N LEU A 32 9.39 -2.82 5.68
CA LEU A 32 8.02 -2.58 6.14
C LEU A 32 8.02 -1.91 7.51
N THR A 33 7.05 -1.02 7.75
CA THR A 33 6.80 -0.50 9.10
C THR A 33 6.30 -1.61 10.04
N LYS A 34 6.26 -1.35 11.36
CA LYS A 34 5.70 -2.31 12.32
C LYS A 34 4.24 -2.63 12.01
N ALA A 35 3.44 -1.61 11.68
CA ALA A 35 2.03 -1.78 11.33
C ALA A 35 1.85 -2.58 10.03
N GLU A 36 2.62 -2.28 8.99
CA GLU A 36 2.64 -3.08 7.74
C GLU A 36 3.09 -4.52 7.98
N THR A 37 4.12 -4.73 8.80
CA THR A 37 4.59 -6.08 9.14
C THR A 37 3.51 -6.89 9.84
N THR A 38 2.81 -6.28 10.81
CA THR A 38 1.68 -6.91 11.49
C THR A 38 0.56 -7.25 10.51
N LEU A 39 0.12 -6.31 9.66
CA LEU A 39 -0.93 -6.59 8.68
C LEU A 39 -0.50 -7.68 7.69
N TRP A 40 0.73 -7.61 7.17
CA TRP A 40 1.28 -8.59 6.23
C TRP A 40 1.25 -10.01 6.81
N PHE A 41 1.55 -10.18 8.10
CA PHE A 41 1.47 -11.48 8.76
C PHE A 41 0.08 -12.13 8.66
N PHE A 42 -0.99 -11.32 8.74
CA PHE A 42 -2.37 -11.79 8.68
C PHE A 42 -2.87 -12.06 7.26
N ILE A 43 -2.39 -11.31 6.26
CA ILE A 43 -2.94 -11.36 4.89
C ILE A 43 -2.05 -12.07 3.86
N LYS A 44 -0.79 -12.36 4.20
CA LYS A 44 0.12 -13.11 3.32
C LYS A 44 -0.41 -14.51 3.01
N ASP A 45 0.10 -15.09 1.93
CA ASP A 45 -0.18 -16.48 1.54
C ASP A 45 -1.68 -16.79 1.37
N ALA A 46 -2.47 -15.77 1.02
CA ALA A 46 -3.92 -15.87 0.84
C ALA A 46 -4.68 -16.40 2.07
N LYS A 47 -4.19 -16.11 3.29
CA LYS A 47 -4.83 -16.46 4.56
C LYS A 47 -6.29 -15.98 4.69
N LEU A 48 -6.67 -14.94 3.96
CA LEU A 48 -8.04 -14.41 3.92
C LEU A 48 -8.84 -14.90 2.69
N GLY A 49 -8.42 -15.99 2.05
CA GLY A 49 -9.01 -16.50 0.80
C GLY A 49 -8.61 -15.73 -0.46
N TYR A 50 -8.02 -14.55 -0.33
CA TYR A 50 -7.57 -13.72 -1.46
C TYR A 50 -6.07 -13.40 -1.37
N LYS A 51 -5.41 -13.37 -2.54
CA LYS A 51 -3.98 -13.02 -2.62
C LYS A 51 -3.78 -11.51 -2.53
N PHE A 52 -3.13 -11.08 -1.47
CA PHE A 52 -2.61 -9.72 -1.32
C PHE A 52 -1.15 -9.62 -1.80
N ARG A 53 -0.82 -8.52 -2.46
CA ARG A 53 0.55 -8.14 -2.83
C ARG A 53 0.93 -6.93 -2.00
N ARG A 54 2.09 -6.96 -1.37
CA ARG A 54 2.64 -5.80 -0.66
C ARG A 54 3.49 -4.89 -1.55
N GLN A 55 3.44 -3.59 -1.30
CA GLN A 55 4.18 -2.54 -2.00
C GLN A 55 3.98 -2.68 -3.52
N HIS A 56 2.71 -2.61 -3.92
CA HIS A 56 2.24 -2.79 -5.28
C HIS A 56 2.30 -1.46 -6.03
N GLY A 57 2.91 -1.44 -7.22
CA GLY A 57 2.99 -0.22 -8.01
C GLY A 57 1.75 -0.05 -8.88
N ILE A 58 1.16 1.14 -8.82
CA ILE A 58 0.05 1.56 -9.68
C ILE A 58 0.44 2.89 -10.32
N GLY A 59 0.72 2.88 -11.62
CA GLY A 59 1.28 4.04 -12.31
C GLY A 59 2.57 4.50 -11.64
N ASN A 60 2.57 5.73 -11.14
CA ASN A 60 3.71 6.35 -10.45
C ASN A 60 3.68 6.14 -8.92
N TYR A 61 2.64 5.51 -8.39
CA TYR A 61 2.42 5.34 -6.95
C TYR A 61 2.77 3.92 -6.50
N ILE A 62 3.08 3.77 -5.22
CA ILE A 62 3.26 2.48 -4.56
C ILE A 62 2.26 2.41 -3.40
N ILE A 63 1.39 1.41 -3.45
CA ILE A 63 0.37 1.13 -2.43
C ILE A 63 0.88 0.03 -1.51
N ASP A 64 0.65 0.16 -0.20
CA ASP A 64 1.17 -0.78 0.80
C ASP A 64 0.67 -2.21 0.59
N PHE A 65 -0.63 -2.39 0.34
CA PHE A 65 -1.18 -3.70 -0.04
C PHE A 65 -2.25 -3.58 -1.12
N TYR A 66 -2.26 -4.56 -2.02
CA TYR A 66 -3.24 -4.63 -3.10
C TYR A 66 -3.74 -6.05 -3.32
N CYS A 67 -5.05 -6.22 -3.35
CA CYS A 67 -5.72 -7.43 -3.79
C CYS A 67 -6.29 -7.24 -5.20
N PHE A 68 -5.77 -8.00 -6.16
CA PHE A 68 -6.20 -7.91 -7.56
C PHE A 68 -7.65 -8.38 -7.73
N TYR A 69 -8.02 -9.51 -7.11
CA TYR A 69 -9.36 -10.10 -7.26
C TYR A 69 -10.45 -9.16 -6.74
N LEU A 70 -10.22 -8.56 -5.56
CA LEU A 70 -11.16 -7.63 -4.94
C LEU A 70 -11.04 -6.20 -5.48
N LYS A 71 -10.04 -5.91 -6.33
CA LYS A 71 -9.65 -4.55 -6.74
C LYS A 71 -9.48 -3.61 -5.54
N LEU A 72 -8.94 -4.14 -4.45
CA LEU A 72 -8.85 -3.47 -3.15
C LEU A 72 -7.42 -3.00 -2.90
N ALA A 73 -7.24 -1.70 -2.70
CA ALA A 73 -6.04 -1.11 -2.14
C ALA A 73 -6.20 -1.01 -0.61
N VAL A 74 -5.12 -1.21 0.12
CA VAL A 74 -5.05 -0.95 1.57
C VAL A 74 -3.77 -0.18 1.81
N GLU A 75 -3.92 1.05 2.32
CA GLU A 75 -2.82 1.89 2.77
C GLU A 75 -2.86 1.96 4.29
N ILE A 76 -1.70 1.87 4.93
CA ILE A 76 -1.62 2.03 6.38
C ILE A 76 -1.17 3.46 6.65
N ASP A 77 -2.04 4.25 7.29
CA ASP A 77 -1.63 5.57 7.77
C ASP A 77 -0.62 5.40 8.91
N GLY A 78 0.64 5.72 8.61
CA GLY A 78 1.75 5.55 9.53
C GLY A 78 1.83 6.60 10.64
N GLY A 79 0.87 7.53 10.78
CA GLY A 79 0.89 8.57 11.82
C GLY A 79 2.03 9.59 11.71
N VAL A 80 3.04 9.35 10.86
CA VAL A 80 4.10 10.29 10.46
C VAL A 80 3.62 11.19 9.29
N HIS A 81 2.36 11.05 8.87
CA HIS A 81 1.83 11.77 7.71
C HIS A 81 1.71 13.28 7.93
N GLN A 82 1.88 13.78 9.15
CA GLN A 82 1.92 15.21 9.43
C GLN A 82 3.26 15.89 9.10
N TYR A 83 4.38 15.15 8.92
CA TYR A 83 5.70 15.77 8.71
C TYR A 83 6.22 15.74 7.26
N TYR A 84 5.65 14.90 6.38
CA TYR A 84 6.17 14.67 5.03
C TYR A 84 5.25 15.17 3.89
N LEU A 85 4.27 16.03 4.17
CA LEU A 85 3.50 16.74 3.14
C LEU A 85 4.33 17.85 2.45
N GLN A 86 5.57 17.56 2.10
CA GLN A 86 6.35 18.32 1.13
C GLN A 86 6.93 17.31 0.14
N ASN A 87 6.43 17.37 -1.08
CA ASN A 87 6.88 16.66 -2.29
C ASN A 87 6.13 15.36 -2.63
N GLN A 88 5.02 15.56 -3.36
CA GLN A 88 4.41 14.60 -4.31
C GLN A 88 3.54 13.45 -3.77
N LYS A 89 2.72 13.69 -2.75
CA LYS A 89 1.39 13.06 -2.71
C LYS A 89 0.38 14.04 -3.25
N VAL A 90 -0.06 13.84 -4.49
CA VAL A 90 -1.39 14.32 -4.88
C VAL A 90 -2.36 13.50 -4.04
N LEU A 91 -2.75 14.05 -2.88
CA LEU A 91 -3.94 13.59 -2.18
C LEU A 91 -5.12 13.83 -3.13
N LEU A 92 -5.49 12.82 -3.90
CA LEU A 92 -6.86 12.71 -4.38
C LEU A 92 -7.66 12.07 -3.26
N THR A 93 -7.92 12.87 -2.23
CA THR A 93 -8.99 12.61 -1.28
C THR A 93 -10.28 12.98 -2.01
N LEU A 94 -11.14 11.99 -2.29
CA LEU A 94 -12.58 12.24 -2.40
C LEU A 94 -13.18 11.96 -1.02
#